data_AF-U4UXX7-F1
#
_entry.id   AF-U4UXX7-F1
#
_cell.length_a   1.000
_cell.length_b   1.000
_cell.length_c   1.000
_cell.angle_alpha   90.00
_cell.angle_beta   90.00
_cell.angle_gamma   90.00
#
_symmetry.space_group_name_H-M   'P 1'
#
loop_
_entity.id
_entity.type
_entity.pdbx_description
1 polymer ?
#
loop_
_entity_poly.entity_id
_entity_poly.type
_entity_poly.pdbx_seq_one_letter_code
_entity_poly.pdbx_strand_id
1 'polypeptide(L)'
;MVTSELLSAFRRVMFAITGLTCLAYAVLALLQMRPDPFPFWIPGILGLISAALIFALASAAGRKNAQQAFDEGYIMDKRRAEAHAFWIALMLYPIFGLLMTTVAVALPTAFGAMGTLTGAAYLLLFTYYDAIGRR
;
A
#
# COMPACT_ATOMS: atom_id res chain seq x y z
N MET A 1 26.41 -10.62 1.26
CA MET A 1 26.20 -9.50 2.20
C MET A 1 24.95 -8.75 1.77
N VAL A 2 24.00 -8.51 2.67
CA VAL A 2 22.81 -7.71 2.37
C VAL A 2 23.19 -6.24 2.44
N THR A 3 23.12 -5.54 1.30
CA THR A 3 23.45 -4.12 1.18
C THR A 3 22.21 -3.25 1.41
N SER A 4 22.42 -1.95 1.64
CA SER A 4 21.33 -0.97 1.74
C SER A 4 20.47 -0.92 0.48
N GLU A 5 21.10 -0.95 -0.70
CA GLU A 5 20.41 -0.93 -2.00
C GLU A 5 19.50 -2.14 -2.19
N LEU A 6 19.98 -3.34 -1.83
CA LEU A 6 19.19 -4.56 -1.90
C LEU A 6 17.97 -4.49 -0.96
N LEU A 7 18.17 -4.00 0.26
CA LEU A 7 17.10 -3.84 1.24
C LEU A 7 16.04 -2.81 0.78
N SER A 8 16.47 -1.67 0.24
CA SER A 8 15.57 -0.65 -0.31
C SER A 8 14.79 -1.19 -1.51
N ALA A 9 15.46 -1.84 -2.46
CA ALA A 9 14.81 -2.45 -3.62
C ALA A 9 13.81 -3.54 -3.21
N PHE A 10 14.19 -4.41 -2.26
CA PHE A 10 13.32 -5.46 -1.75
C PHE A 10 12.07 -4.88 -1.07
N ARG A 11 12.24 -3.89 -0.18
CA ARG A 11 11.14 -3.17 0.46
C ARG A 11 10.18 -2.57 -0.57
N ARG A 12 10.73 -1.89 -1.59
CA ARG A 12 9.93 -1.31 -2.67
C ARG A 12 9.10 -2.38 -3.39
N VAL A 13 9.70 -3.52 -3.73
CA VAL A 13 8.99 -4.62 -4.39
C VAL A 13 7.88 -5.19 -3.49
N MET A 14 8.15 -5.42 -2.20
CA MET A 14 7.14 -5.93 -1.25
C MET A 14 5.96 -4.97 -1.09
N PHE A 15 6.23 -3.66 -0.98
CA PHE A 15 5.18 -2.66 -0.93
C PHE A 15 4.41 -2.55 -2.26
N ALA A 16 5.08 -2.70 -3.41
CA ALA A 16 4.41 -2.67 -4.70
C ALA A 16 3.46 -3.86 -4.87
N ILE A 17 3.92 -5.07 -4.54
CA ILE A 17 3.10 -6.28 -4.59
C ILE A 17 1.89 -6.18 -3.66
N THR A 18 2.10 -5.72 -2.42
CA THR A 18 1.01 -5.53 -1.45
C THR A 18 0.02 -4.47 -1.91
N GLY A 19 0.53 -3.31 -2.38
CA GLY A 19 -0.29 -2.21 -2.88
C GLY A 19 -1.11 -2.60 -4.11
N LEU A 20 -0.51 -3.32 -5.07
CA LEU A 20 -1.19 -3.84 -6.25
C LEU A 20 -2.25 -4.87 -5.88
N THR A 21 -2.02 -5.69 -4.86
CA THR A 21 -3.01 -6.66 -4.37
C THR A 21 -4.21 -5.95 -3.74
N CYS A 22 -3.97 -4.91 -2.93
CA CYS A 22 -5.02 -4.06 -2.40
C CYS A 22 -5.81 -3.37 -3.52
N LEU A 23 -5.12 -2.84 -4.54
CA LEU A 23 -5.75 -2.21 -5.69
C LEU A 23 -6.60 -3.21 -6.49
N ALA A 24 -6.07 -4.41 -6.75
CA ALA A 24 -6.79 -5.48 -7.43
C ALA A 24 -8.03 -5.91 -6.66
N TYR A 25 -7.95 -6.03 -5.33
CA TYR A 25 -9.12 -6.29 -4.48
C TYR A 25 -10.21 -5.24 -4.70
N ALA A 26 -9.86 -3.96 -4.57
CA ALA A 26 -10.82 -2.87 -4.70
C ALA A 26 -11.46 -2.83 -6.08
N VAL A 27 -10.65 -2.94 -7.14
CA VAL A 27 -11.13 -2.91 -8.53
C VAL A 27 -12.06 -4.09 -8.79
N LEU A 28 -11.70 -5.30 -8.36
CA LEU A 28 -12.55 -6.47 -8.55
C LEU A 28 -13.84 -6.38 -7.72
N ALA A 29 -13.77 -5.86 -6.49
CA ALA A 29 -14.96 -5.67 -5.65
C ALA A 29 -15.97 -4.73 -6.31
N LEU A 30 -15.48 -3.65 -6.92
CA LEU A 30 -16.31 -2.68 -7.66
C LEU A 30 -16.86 -3.27 -8.97
N LEU A 31 -16.02 -3.93 -9.77
CA LEU A 31 -16.44 -4.49 -11.07
C LEU A 31 -17.44 -5.65 -10.91
N GLN A 32 -17.25 -6.49 -9.90
CA GLN A 32 -18.13 -7.63 -9.62
C GLN A 32 -19.32 -7.26 -8.74
N MET A 33 -19.34 -6.02 -8.23
CA MET A 33 -20.39 -5.53 -7.32
C MET A 33 -20.55 -6.41 -6.08
N ARG A 34 -19.44 -7.03 -5.65
CA ARG A 34 -19.40 -8.07 -4.63
C ARG A 34 -18.31 -7.72 -3.61
N PRO A 35 -18.59 -7.80 -2.29
CA PRO A 35 -17.62 -7.38 -1.27
C PRO A 35 -16.40 -8.29 -1.16
N ASP A 36 -16.50 -9.53 -1.64
CA ASP A 36 -15.52 -10.60 -1.54
C ASP A 36 -15.14 -11.17 -2.92
N PRO A 37 -14.44 -10.40 -3.78
CA PRO A 37 -13.98 -10.88 -5.08
C PRO A 37 -12.98 -12.04 -4.96
N PHE A 38 -12.24 -12.07 -3.85
CA PHE A 38 -11.40 -13.17 -3.38
C PHE A 38 -11.32 -13.10 -1.84
N PRO A 39 -10.73 -14.09 -1.15
CA PRO A 39 -10.73 -14.11 0.30
C PRO A 39 -10.21 -12.81 0.94
N PHE A 40 -11.07 -12.16 1.75
CA PHE A 40 -10.86 -10.82 2.32
C PHE A 40 -9.57 -10.66 3.13
N TRP A 41 -9.00 -11.77 3.64
CA TRP A 41 -7.78 -11.78 4.42
C TRP A 41 -6.50 -11.73 3.57
N ILE A 42 -6.56 -11.97 2.26
CA ILE A 42 -5.38 -12.02 1.38
C ILE A 42 -4.58 -10.70 1.42
N PRO A 43 -5.19 -9.51 1.25
CA PRO A 43 -4.44 -8.26 1.32
C PRO A 43 -3.77 -8.05 2.68
N GLY A 44 -4.45 -8.44 3.76
CA GLY A 44 -3.92 -8.34 5.13
C GLY A 44 -2.75 -9.28 5.39
N ILE A 45 -2.89 -10.57 5.04
CA ILE A 45 -1.81 -11.56 5.20
C ILE A 45 -0.59 -11.20 4.35
N LEU A 46 -0.80 -10.74 3.12
CA LEU A 46 0.30 -10.31 2.25
C LEU A 46 1.06 -9.11 2.83
N GLY A 47 0.34 -8.16 3.45
CA GLY A 47 0.94 -7.06 4.20
C GLY A 47 1.78 -7.53 5.39
N LEU A 48 1.27 -8.51 6.16
CA LEU A 48 2.01 -9.11 7.29
C LEU A 48 3.26 -9.86 6.82
N ILE A 49 3.15 -10.66 5.76
CA ILE A 49 4.29 -11.38 5.16
C ILE A 49 5.33 -10.38 4.67
N SER A 50 4.92 -9.34 3.96
CA SER A 50 5.80 -8.28 3.49
C SER A 50 6.54 -7.61 4.64
N ALA A 51 5.83 -7.25 5.71
CA ALA A 51 6.43 -6.66 6.91
C ALA A 51 7.44 -7.60 7.57
N ALA A 52 7.09 -8.88 7.74
CA ALA A 52 7.97 -9.89 8.33
C ALA A 52 9.24 -10.10 7.48
N LEU A 53 9.12 -10.17 6.16
CA LEU A 53 10.25 -10.34 5.25
C LEU A 53 11.16 -9.11 5.23
N ILE A 54 10.60 -7.89 5.21
CA ILE A 54 11.38 -6.65 5.29
C ILE A 54 12.13 -6.59 6.63
N PHE A 55 11.47 -6.95 7.73
CA PHE A 55 12.08 -6.97 9.05
C PHE A 55 13.21 -8.00 9.14
N ALA A 56 12.98 -9.22 8.66
CA ALA A 56 13.99 -10.27 8.60
C ALA A 56 15.21 -9.83 7.77
N LEU A 57 14.99 -9.24 6.60
CA LEU A 57 16.08 -8.76 5.74
C LEU A 57 16.84 -7.59 6.36
N ALA A 58 16.14 -6.65 7.01
CA ALA A 58 16.76 -5.56 7.75
C ALA A 58 17.61 -6.06 8.92
N SER A 59 17.14 -7.08 9.64
CA SER A 59 17.91 -7.71 10.72
C SER A 59 19.19 -8.39 10.19
N ALA A 60 19.11 -9.05 9.03
CA ALA A 60 20.23 -9.72 8.38
C ALA A 60 21.24 -8.74 7.72
N ALA A 61 20.80 -7.54 7.33
CA ALA A 61 21.67 -6.49 6.80
C ALA A 61 22.62 -5.88 7.83
N GLY A 62 22.30 -6.03 9.13
CA GLY A 62 23.02 -5.40 10.21
C GLY A 62 22.72 -3.90 10.34
N ARG A 63 23.07 -3.33 11.49
CA ARG A 63 22.64 -1.99 11.91
C ARG A 63 23.02 -0.89 10.90
N LYS A 64 24.24 -0.94 10.36
CA LYS A 64 24.75 0.09 9.44
C LYS A 64 23.95 0.13 8.13
N ASN A 65 23.80 -1.02 7.46
CA ASN A 65 23.10 -1.08 6.18
C ASN A 65 21.59 -0.86 6.34
N ALA A 66 21.00 -1.31 7.46
CA ALA A 66 19.61 -1.00 7.79
C ALA A 66 19.40 0.51 7.99
N GLN A 67 20.26 1.18 8.76
CA GLN A 67 20.18 2.64 8.94
C GLN A 67 20.33 3.41 7.62
N GLN A 68 21.20 2.94 6.72
CA GLN A 68 21.34 3.53 5.39
C GLN A 68 20.10 3.32 4.50
N ALA A 69 19.43 2.16 4.60
CA ALA A 69 18.21 1.90 3.82
C ALA A 69 16.97 2.65 4.35
N PHE A 70 16.97 3.00 5.63
CA PHE A 70 15.90 3.75 6.31
C PHE A 70 16.36 5.17 6.71
N ASP A 71 17.12 5.81 5.81
CA ASP A 71 17.69 7.14 6.00
C ASP A 71 16.65 8.27 5.89
N GLU A 72 17.11 9.52 5.91
CA GLU A 72 16.26 10.71 5.73
C GLU A 72 15.47 10.70 4.42
N GLY A 73 16.03 10.07 3.39
CA GLY A 73 15.35 9.87 2.13
C GLY A 73 14.09 9.06 2.24
N TYR A 74 14.22 7.88 2.86
CA TYR A 74 13.07 7.05 3.19
C TYR A 74 12.02 7.83 3.97
N ILE A 75 12.43 8.63 4.96
CA ILE A 75 11.51 9.43 5.79
C ILE A 75 10.78 10.48 4.95
N MET A 76 11.47 11.17 4.04
CA MET A 76 10.88 12.17 3.14
C MET A 76 9.87 11.54 2.18
N ASP A 77 10.23 10.44 1.53
CA ASP A 77 9.36 9.73 0.59
C ASP A 77 8.13 9.17 1.30
N LYS A 78 8.32 8.64 2.51
CA LYS A 78 7.22 8.19 3.39
C LYS A 78 6.26 9.32 3.71
N ARG A 79 6.76 10.47 4.20
CA ARG A 79 5.91 11.62 4.54
C ARG A 79 5.13 12.15 3.33
N ARG A 80 5.77 12.19 2.16
CA ARG A 80 5.12 12.60 0.92
C ARG A 80 4.01 11.63 0.50
N ALA A 81 4.26 10.32 0.62
CA ALA A 81 3.26 9.29 0.39
C ALA A 81 2.09 9.41 1.38
N GLU A 82 2.37 9.58 2.68
CA GLU A 82 1.35 9.78 3.72
C GLU A 82 0.47 10.99 3.43
N ALA A 83 1.06 12.12 3.06
CA ALA A 83 0.32 13.35 2.76
C ALA A 83 -0.65 13.20 1.59
N HIS A 84 -0.21 12.59 0.48
CA HIS A 84 -1.10 12.37 -0.67
C HIS A 84 -2.11 11.25 -0.42
N ALA A 85 -1.71 10.16 0.23
CA ALA A 85 -2.60 9.07 0.57
C ALA A 85 -3.72 9.53 1.51
N PHE A 86 -3.43 10.44 2.44
CA PHE A 86 -4.44 11.08 3.29
C PHE A 86 -5.52 11.77 2.44
N TRP A 87 -5.13 12.61 1.48
CA TRP A 87 -6.09 13.31 0.62
C TRP A 87 -6.86 12.35 -0.28
N ILE A 88 -6.22 11.31 -0.80
CA ILE A 88 -6.90 10.26 -1.58
C ILE A 88 -7.94 9.57 -0.71
N ALA A 89 -7.57 9.12 0.48
CA ALA A 89 -8.46 8.46 1.42
C ALA A 89 -9.65 9.35 1.82
N LEU A 90 -9.40 10.64 2.04
CA LEU A 90 -10.44 11.62 2.33
C LEU A 90 -11.42 11.77 1.16
N MET A 91 -10.93 11.80 -0.09
CA MET A 91 -11.76 11.88 -1.30
C MET A 91 -12.57 10.60 -1.55
N LEU A 92 -12.16 9.44 -1.03
CA LEU A 92 -12.97 8.22 -1.15
C LEU A 92 -14.34 8.37 -0.46
N TYR A 93 -14.44 9.10 0.65
CA TYR A 93 -15.71 9.29 1.36
C TYR A 93 -16.81 9.97 0.52
N PRO A 94 -16.60 11.16 -0.07
CA PRO A 94 -17.62 11.78 -0.92
C PRO A 94 -17.88 10.97 -2.19
N ILE A 95 -16.86 10.36 -2.81
CA ILE A 95 -17.02 9.54 -4.02
C ILE A 95 -17.91 8.33 -3.73
N PHE A 96 -17.58 7.54 -2.71
CA PHE A 96 -18.37 6.36 -2.36
C PHE A 96 -19.72 6.73 -1.73
N GLY A 97 -19.81 7.87 -1.03
CA GLY A 97 -21.09 8.43 -0.58
C GLY A 97 -22.06 8.62 -1.75
N LEU A 98 -21.61 9.23 -2.85
CA LEU A 98 -22.41 9.39 -4.07
C LEU A 98 -22.75 8.04 -4.73
N LEU A 99 -21.80 7.11 -4.81
CA LEU A 99 -22.05 5.77 -5.37
C LEU A 99 -23.08 4.97 -4.55
N MET A 100 -23.07 5.10 -3.22
CA MET A 100 -24.05 4.44 -2.36
C MET A 100 -25.43 5.09 -2.46
N THR A 101 -25.53 6.43 -2.54
CA THR A 101 -26.83 7.13 -2.68
C THR A 101 -27.54 6.83 -4.00
N THR A 102 -26.79 6.52 -5.05
CA THR A 102 -27.33 6.12 -6.36
C THR A 102 -27.67 4.62 -6.45
N VAL A 103 -27.53 3.87 -5.34
CA VAL A 103 -27.67 2.40 -5.25
C VAL A 103 -26.69 1.67 -6.18
N ALA A 104 -25.66 2.36 -6.67
CA ALA A 104 -24.65 1.80 -7.55
C ALA A 104 -23.68 0.89 -6.82
N VAL A 105 -23.50 1.01 -5.50
CA VAL A 105 -22.60 0.14 -4.73
C VAL A 105 -23.21 -0.17 -3.36
N ALA A 106 -23.29 -1.46 -3.02
CA ALA A 106 -23.74 -1.89 -1.70
C ALA A 106 -22.72 -1.52 -0.61
N LEU A 107 -23.21 -1.22 0.60
CA LEU A 107 -22.40 -0.76 1.72
C LEU A 107 -21.20 -1.68 2.05
N PRO A 108 -21.32 -3.02 2.10
CA PRO A 108 -20.17 -3.89 2.35
C PRO A 108 -19.10 -3.80 1.26
N THR A 109 -19.52 -3.69 -0.01
CA THR A 109 -18.62 -3.55 -1.16
C THR A 109 -17.90 -2.21 -1.11
N ALA A 110 -18.62 -1.13 -0.76
CA ALA A 110 -18.06 0.20 -0.59
C ALA A 110 -16.96 0.22 0.48
N PHE A 111 -17.22 -0.30 1.68
CA PHE A 111 -16.23 -0.33 2.76
C PHE A 111 -15.01 -1.20 2.42
N GLY A 112 -15.22 -2.38 1.81
CA GLY A 112 -14.13 -3.25 1.39
C GLY A 112 -13.22 -2.58 0.35
N ALA A 113 -13.82 -1.94 -0.66
CA ALA A 113 -13.08 -1.20 -1.68
C ALA A 113 -12.38 0.04 -1.09
N MET A 114 -13.05 0.84 -0.25
CA MET A 114 -12.45 2.03 0.37
C MET A 114 -11.25 1.70 1.26
N GLY A 115 -11.38 0.66 2.10
CA GLY A 115 -10.29 0.24 2.99
C GLY A 115 -9.06 -0.23 2.20
N THR A 116 -9.27 -1.05 1.18
CA THR A 116 -8.17 -1.55 0.33
C THR A 116 -7.59 -0.46 -0.57
N LEU A 117 -8.39 0.46 -1.11
CA LEU A 117 -7.89 1.63 -1.85
C LEU A 117 -7.04 2.55 -0.98
N THR A 118 -7.39 2.71 0.30
CA THR A 118 -6.61 3.52 1.24
C THR A 118 -5.21 2.92 1.44
N GLY A 119 -5.13 1.61 1.67
CA GLY A 119 -3.86 0.89 1.78
C GLY A 119 -3.07 0.93 0.46
N ALA A 120 -3.74 0.70 -0.66
CA ALA A 120 -3.13 0.77 -1.99
C ALA A 120 -2.55 2.15 -2.30
N ALA A 121 -3.28 3.22 -1.98
CA ALA A 121 -2.85 4.59 -2.20
C ALA A 121 -1.51 4.87 -1.54
N TYR A 122 -1.38 4.59 -0.23
CA TYR A 122 -0.14 4.78 0.49
C TYR A 122 1.01 3.92 -0.07
N LEU A 123 0.79 2.62 -0.21
CA LEU A 123 1.83 1.68 -0.62
C LEU A 123 2.34 1.97 -2.04
N LEU A 124 1.45 2.27 -2.98
CA LEU A 124 1.82 2.58 -4.36
C LEU A 124 2.41 3.97 -4.52
N LEU A 125 1.96 4.97 -3.75
CA LEU A 125 2.59 6.29 -3.74
C LEU A 125 4.00 6.23 -3.17
N PHE A 126 4.20 5.46 -2.09
CA PHE A 126 5.53 5.26 -1.54
C PHE A 126 6.47 4.62 -2.58
N THR A 127 6.02 3.55 -3.25
CA THR A 127 6.86 2.87 -4.24
C THR A 127 7.14 3.75 -5.46
N TYR A 128 6.17 4.59 -5.84
CA TYR A 128 6.35 5.59 -6.88
C TYR A 128 7.41 6.62 -6.49
N TYR A 129 7.33 7.23 -5.29
CA TYR A 129 8.32 8.21 -4.84
C TYR A 129 9.72 7.63 -4.68
N ASP A 130 9.82 6.43 -4.11
CA ASP A 130 11.09 5.70 -3.97
C ASP A 130 11.68 5.32 -5.36
N ALA A 131 10.85 5.11 -6.39
CA ALA A 131 11.31 4.77 -7.74
C ALA A 131 11.75 5.96 -8.59
N ILE A 132 11.01 7.08 -8.56
CA ILE A 132 11.34 8.26 -9.39
C ILE A 132 12.58 9.01 -8.89
N GLY A 133 13.00 8.74 -7.65
CA GLY A 133 14.08 9.44 -6.99
C GLY A 133 13.69 10.89 -6.63
N ARG A 134 14.49 11.47 -5.75
CA ARG A 134 14.28 12.85 -5.28
C ARG A 134 14.76 13.81 -6.37
N ARG A 135 13.81 14.39 -7.11
CA ARG A 135 14.06 15.60 -7.94
C ARG A 135 13.87 16.85 -7.11
#